data_AF-R5DLI6-F1
#
_entry.id   AF-R5DLI6-F1
#
_cell.length_a   1.000
_cell.length_b   1.000
_cell.length_c   1.000
_cell.angle_alpha   90.00
_cell.angle_beta   90.00
_cell.angle_gamma   90.00
#
_symmetry.space_group_name_H-M   'P 1'
#
loop_
_entity.id
_entity.type
_entity.pdbx_description
1 polymer ?
#
loop_
_entity_poly.entity_id
_entity_poly.type
_entity_poly.pdbx_seq_one_letter_code
_entity_poly.pdbx_strand_id
1 'polypeptide(L)'
;MQLLIDKELNSDDKILKPDFNSKTGRELLAFYLQTKFKQILAYDKRCETPIFKEVDPSFISRFTKRLITKPAKRLLIGIAGESASGKSTVCREVKNIIERLDMPVSVLSTDNYFNDISALIKKYGSFDNLRDNGYDVDSPKSFQLELLRRDLQDLAEGKTVYAPRYVPNGTGVSIPHALKIDSDKIIVVEGIAALYEDIQDVFDVKIYIETDNEIRFNRFLKRAQEERNQDRENAMKHWEYLLNVGEKYVIPCRNSADFVLDGNSDLKYFDQILEYIHAITNNFQ
;
A
#
# COMPACT_ATOMS: atom_id res chain seq x y z
N MET A 1 5.89 19.54 10.12
CA MET A 1 7.01 18.59 9.99
C MET A 1 8.28 19.28 9.50
N GLN A 2 8.20 20.29 8.61
CA GLN A 2 9.36 21.08 8.13
C GLN A 2 10.36 21.50 9.23
N LEU A 3 9.90 22.02 10.37
CA LEU A 3 10.77 22.39 11.49
C LEU A 3 11.64 21.24 12.01
N LEU A 4 11.13 19.99 11.99
CA LEU A 4 11.91 18.81 12.39
C LEU A 4 12.95 18.47 11.32
N ILE A 5 12.60 18.59 10.03
CA ILE A 5 13.52 18.40 8.91
C ILE A 5 14.67 19.41 9.00
N ASP A 6 14.35 20.69 9.15
CA ASP A 6 15.35 21.76 9.23
C ASP A 6 16.27 21.57 10.43
N LYS A 7 15.72 21.16 11.58
CA LYS A 7 16.51 20.83 12.77
C LYS A 7 17.44 19.65 12.53
N GLU A 8 16.98 18.63 11.80
CA GLU A 8 17.79 17.46 11.48
C GLU A 8 18.96 17.80 10.54
N LEU A 9 18.68 18.55 9.47
CA LEU A 9 19.66 18.92 8.46
C LEU A 9 20.75 19.85 9.01
N ASN A 10 20.38 20.77 9.90
CA ASN A 10 21.26 21.79 10.46
C ASN A 10 21.85 21.42 11.83
N SER A 11 21.66 20.20 12.32
CA SER A 11 22.26 19.77 13.58
C SER A 11 23.77 19.58 13.43
N ASP A 12 24.55 20.20 14.33
CA ASP A 12 25.99 19.99 14.44
C ASP A 12 26.34 18.64 15.12
N ASP A 13 25.40 18.08 15.89
CA ASP A 13 25.52 16.79 16.60
C ASP A 13 25.13 15.61 15.69
N LYS A 14 25.79 15.48 14.54
CA LYS A 14 25.54 14.36 13.62
C LYS A 14 26.13 13.06 14.16
N ILE A 15 25.36 11.99 14.08
CA ILE A 15 25.86 10.65 14.42
C ILE A 15 26.77 10.18 13.28
N LEU A 16 27.94 9.60 13.61
CA LEU A 16 28.80 8.91 12.65
C LEU A 16 28.00 7.85 11.90
N LYS A 17 28.13 7.82 10.57
CA LYS A 17 27.41 6.84 9.74
C LYS A 17 27.69 5.41 10.22
N PRO A 18 26.67 4.67 10.71
CA PRO A 18 26.87 3.29 11.13
C PRO A 18 27.27 2.41 9.93
N ASP A 19 28.13 1.41 10.15
CA ASP A 19 28.39 0.40 9.13
C ASP A 19 27.18 -0.54 8.99
N PHE A 20 26.35 -0.28 7.99
CA PHE A 20 25.14 -1.07 7.71
C PHE A 20 25.43 -2.51 7.25
N ASN A 21 26.67 -2.84 6.88
CA ASN A 21 27.08 -4.22 6.58
C ASN A 21 27.38 -5.01 7.86
N SER A 22 27.76 -4.34 8.95
CA SER A 22 27.90 -4.96 10.28
C SER A 22 26.56 -5.08 11.01
N LYS A 23 26.43 -6.12 11.84
CA LYS A 23 25.25 -6.28 12.70
C LYS A 23 25.13 -5.13 13.70
N THR A 24 26.25 -4.74 14.33
CA THR A 24 26.31 -3.67 15.32
C THR A 24 25.90 -2.32 14.74
N GLY A 25 26.34 -1.98 13.52
CA GLY A 25 25.92 -0.74 12.86
C GLY A 25 24.43 -0.75 12.53
N ARG A 26 23.85 -1.90 12.15
CA ARG A 26 22.39 -2.03 11.98
C ARG A 26 21.62 -1.92 13.29
N GLU A 27 22.16 -2.45 14.39
CA GLU A 27 21.56 -2.30 15.73
C GLU A 27 21.56 -0.83 16.18
N LEU A 28 22.63 -0.10 15.91
CA LEU A 28 22.72 1.34 16.18
C LEU A 28 21.70 2.13 15.35
N LEU A 29 21.61 1.87 14.03
CA LEU A 29 20.60 2.49 13.17
C LEU A 29 19.18 2.18 13.65
N ALA A 30 18.91 0.92 14.00
CA ALA A 30 17.63 0.49 14.52
C ALA A 30 17.26 1.27 15.79
N PHE A 31 18.16 1.36 16.77
CA PHE A 31 17.95 2.14 18.00
C PHE A 31 17.63 3.61 17.70
N TYR A 32 18.39 4.21 16.78
CA TYR A 32 18.15 5.58 16.34
C TYR A 32 16.76 5.77 15.71
N LEU A 33 16.39 4.90 14.77
CA LEU A 33 15.09 4.94 14.09
C LEU A 33 13.92 4.76 15.05
N GLN A 34 14.05 3.93 16.10
CA GLN A 34 12.99 3.79 17.10
C GLN A 34 12.63 5.15 17.74
N THR A 35 13.65 5.96 18.04
CA THR A 35 13.46 7.28 18.65
C THR A 35 12.81 8.24 17.66
N LYS A 36 13.26 8.24 16.40
CA LYS A 36 12.73 9.13 15.36
C LYS A 36 11.31 8.78 14.94
N PHE A 37 10.96 7.49 14.82
CA PHE A 37 9.57 7.10 14.58
C PHE A 37 8.65 7.54 15.72
N LYS A 38 9.06 7.37 16.99
CA LYS A 38 8.29 7.90 18.13
C LYS A 38 8.11 9.42 18.05
N GLN A 39 9.12 10.15 17.59
CA GLN A 39 9.05 11.60 17.38
C GLN A 39 8.06 11.99 16.28
N ILE A 40 8.06 11.28 15.15
CA ILE A 40 7.07 11.47 14.06
C ILE A 40 5.66 11.29 14.61
N LEU A 41 5.40 10.16 15.28
CA LEU A 41 4.08 9.84 15.82
C LEU A 41 3.63 10.83 16.91
N ALA A 42 4.56 11.31 17.75
CA ALA A 42 4.26 12.31 18.77
C ALA A 42 3.99 13.69 18.16
N TYR A 43 4.66 14.04 17.07
CA TYR A 43 4.43 15.28 16.33
C TYR A 43 3.06 15.24 15.64
N ASP A 44 2.76 14.13 14.95
CA ASP A 44 1.50 13.95 14.23
C ASP A 44 0.27 14.08 15.12
N LYS A 45 0.30 13.46 16.30
CA LYS A 45 -0.77 13.55 17.29
C LYS A 45 -1.09 14.99 17.75
N ARG A 46 -0.20 15.95 17.50
CA ARG A 46 -0.37 17.37 17.86
C ARG A 46 -0.76 18.23 16.66
N CYS A 47 -0.79 17.68 15.46
CA CYS A 47 -1.29 18.38 14.28
C CYS A 47 -2.80 18.56 14.37
N GLU A 48 -3.31 19.62 13.74
CA GLU A 48 -4.76 19.88 13.66
C GLU A 48 -5.48 18.76 12.91
N THR A 49 -4.82 18.23 11.87
CA THR A 49 -5.27 17.10 11.06
C THR A 49 -4.20 16.00 11.05
N PRO A 50 -4.15 15.13 12.08
CA PRO A 50 -3.23 14.00 12.13
C PRO A 50 -3.46 13.04 10.97
N ILE A 51 -2.39 12.48 10.39
CA ILE A 51 -2.54 11.48 9.33
C ILE A 51 -2.72 10.06 9.88
N PHE A 52 -2.11 9.75 11.03
CA PHE A 52 -2.18 8.43 11.65
C PHE A 52 -3.43 8.36 12.52
N LYS A 53 -4.48 7.68 12.03
CA LYS A 53 -5.67 7.36 12.83
C LYS A 53 -5.36 6.32 13.89
N GLU A 54 -4.54 5.33 13.53
CA GLU A 54 -4.12 4.25 14.42
C GLU A 54 -2.71 3.76 14.05
N VAL A 55 -1.98 3.27 15.05
CA VAL A 55 -0.64 2.70 14.89
C VAL A 55 -0.51 1.47 15.76
N ASP A 56 -0.08 0.34 15.19
CA ASP A 56 0.25 -0.85 15.95
C ASP A 56 1.43 -0.55 16.90
N PRO A 57 1.26 -0.70 18.22
CA PRO A 57 2.34 -0.43 19.19
C PRO A 57 3.56 -1.33 19.00
N SER A 58 3.40 -2.50 18.35
CA SER A 58 4.49 -3.44 18.06
C SER A 58 5.26 -3.11 16.78
N PHE A 59 4.75 -2.23 15.92
CA PHE A 59 5.35 -1.96 14.60
C PHE A 59 6.83 -1.58 14.70
N ILE A 60 7.16 -0.59 15.54
CA ILE A 60 8.53 -0.05 15.64
C ILE A 60 9.52 -1.16 16.02
N SER A 61 9.16 -2.05 16.96
CA SER A 61 10.05 -3.12 17.39
C SER A 61 10.18 -4.22 16.34
N ARG A 62 9.08 -4.61 15.67
CA ARG A 62 9.09 -5.58 14.58
C ARG A 62 9.89 -5.09 13.38
N PHE A 63 9.65 -3.85 12.93
CA PHE A 63 10.31 -3.25 11.78
C PHE A 63 11.81 -3.09 12.02
N THR A 64 12.22 -2.59 13.18
CA THR A 64 13.66 -2.43 13.47
C THR A 64 14.38 -3.78 13.61
N LYS A 65 13.75 -4.79 14.20
CA LYS A 65 14.27 -6.17 14.19
C LYS A 65 14.41 -6.72 12.77
N ARG A 66 13.46 -6.42 11.88
CA ARG A 66 13.49 -6.82 10.46
C ARG A 66 14.68 -6.20 9.72
N LEU A 67 15.02 -4.94 9.97
CA LEU A 67 16.19 -4.27 9.37
C LEU A 67 17.51 -4.93 9.82
N ILE A 68 17.62 -5.35 11.08
CA ILE A 68 18.83 -6.01 11.62
C ILE A 68 19.00 -7.43 11.05
N THR A 69 17.91 -8.20 11.03
CA THR A 69 17.94 -9.65 10.80
C THR A 69 17.89 -10.06 9.33
N LYS A 70 17.31 -9.24 8.45
CA LYS A 70 17.16 -9.54 7.02
C LYS A 70 17.63 -8.39 6.12
N PRO A 71 18.86 -7.85 6.30
CA PRO A 71 19.30 -6.61 5.64
C PRO A 71 19.41 -6.70 4.11
N ALA A 72 19.56 -7.90 3.56
CA ALA A 72 19.64 -8.12 2.11
C ALA A 72 18.27 -8.17 1.42
N LYS A 73 17.20 -8.48 2.15
CA LYS A 73 15.85 -8.56 1.58
C LYS A 73 15.31 -7.18 1.24
N ARG A 74 14.55 -7.10 0.14
CA ARG A 74 13.83 -5.88 -0.24
C ARG A 74 12.76 -5.55 0.79
N LEU A 75 12.38 -4.28 0.86
CA LEU A 75 11.29 -3.81 1.74
C LEU A 75 9.97 -3.90 1.00
N LEU A 76 9.06 -4.73 1.51
CA LEU A 76 7.69 -4.85 0.98
C LEU A 76 6.73 -4.00 1.81
N ILE A 77 6.01 -3.09 1.15
CA ILE A 77 4.99 -2.24 1.75
C ILE A 77 3.63 -2.60 1.15
N GLY A 78 2.70 -3.08 1.96
CA GLY A 78 1.32 -3.38 1.54
C GLY A 78 0.39 -2.24 1.88
N ILE A 79 -0.42 -1.78 0.91
CA ILE A 79 -1.41 -0.70 1.06
C ILE A 79 -2.80 -1.23 0.67
N ALA A 80 -3.65 -1.46 1.66
CA ALA A 80 -5.04 -1.88 1.46
C ALA A 80 -6.03 -0.83 1.99
N GLY A 81 -7.32 -1.14 1.87
CA GLY A 81 -8.41 -0.23 2.17
C GLY A 81 -9.56 -0.42 1.18
N GLU A 82 -10.76 -0.06 1.58
CA GLU A 82 -11.94 -0.28 0.76
C GLU A 82 -11.95 0.54 -0.54
N SER A 83 -12.82 0.18 -1.48
CA SER A 83 -12.92 0.91 -2.75
C SER A 83 -13.14 2.41 -2.53
N ALA A 84 -12.46 3.21 -3.35
CA ALA A 84 -12.47 4.68 -3.31
C ALA A 84 -11.86 5.34 -2.05
N SER A 85 -11.19 4.59 -1.16
CA SER A 85 -10.53 5.17 0.02
C SER A 85 -9.29 6.03 -0.29
N GLY A 86 -8.69 5.89 -1.48
CA GLY A 86 -7.50 6.68 -1.87
C GLY A 86 -6.18 5.91 -1.83
N LYS A 87 -6.19 4.58 -1.64
CA LYS A 87 -5.00 3.70 -1.74
C LYS A 87 -4.08 4.05 -2.92
N SER A 88 -4.62 4.07 -4.13
CA SER A 88 -3.82 4.28 -5.34
C SER A 88 -3.31 5.72 -5.45
N THR A 89 -3.98 6.68 -4.80
CA THR A 89 -3.50 8.06 -4.67
C THR A 89 -2.31 8.11 -3.71
N VAL A 90 -2.43 7.53 -2.52
CA VAL A 90 -1.35 7.45 -1.54
C VAL A 90 -0.16 6.67 -2.10
N CYS A 91 -0.39 5.54 -2.76
CA CYS A 91 0.65 4.75 -3.41
C CYS A 91 1.42 5.56 -4.47
N ARG A 92 0.70 6.34 -5.29
CA ARG A 92 1.32 7.22 -6.28
C ARG A 92 2.16 8.30 -5.62
N GLU A 93 1.70 8.88 -4.53
CA GLU A 93 2.46 9.90 -3.80
C GLU A 93 3.73 9.31 -3.18
N VAL A 94 3.62 8.14 -2.52
CA VAL A 94 4.79 7.38 -2.01
C VAL A 94 5.80 7.15 -3.14
N LYS A 95 5.34 6.67 -4.30
CA LYS A 95 6.20 6.44 -5.48
C LYS A 95 6.90 7.72 -5.91
N ASN A 96 6.14 8.80 -6.11
CA ASN A 96 6.66 10.10 -6.58
C ASN A 96 7.72 10.64 -5.61
N ILE A 97 7.49 10.59 -4.31
CA ILE A 97 8.46 11.05 -3.31
C ILE A 97 9.74 10.21 -3.35
N ILE A 98 9.62 8.88 -3.35
CA ILE A 98 10.79 7.99 -3.35
C ILE A 98 11.62 8.21 -4.64
N GLU A 99 10.98 8.41 -5.79
CA GLU A 99 11.65 8.76 -7.03
C GLU A 99 12.32 10.15 -6.97
N ARG A 100 11.65 11.17 -6.40
CA ARG A 100 12.25 12.51 -6.18
C ARG A 100 13.49 12.47 -5.27
N LEU A 101 13.58 11.48 -4.40
CA LEU A 101 14.70 11.24 -3.49
C LEU A 101 15.78 10.32 -4.11
N ASP A 102 15.73 10.08 -5.43
CA ASP A 102 16.66 9.24 -6.19
C ASP A 102 16.79 7.79 -5.66
N MET A 103 15.70 7.27 -5.11
CA MET A 103 15.63 5.90 -4.60
C MET A 103 14.82 5.00 -5.54
N PRO A 104 15.29 3.78 -5.84
CA PRO A 104 14.56 2.86 -6.73
C PRO A 104 13.32 2.29 -6.03
N VAL A 105 12.17 2.37 -6.71
CA VAL A 105 10.88 1.88 -6.22
C VAL A 105 10.09 1.19 -7.32
N SER A 106 9.55 0.02 -7.00
CA SER A 106 8.62 -0.71 -7.85
C SER A 106 7.22 -0.70 -7.25
N VAL A 107 6.20 -0.66 -8.12
CA VAL A 107 4.78 -0.67 -7.70
C VAL A 107 4.07 -1.85 -8.34
N LEU A 108 3.31 -2.58 -7.52
CA LEU A 108 2.49 -3.71 -7.95
C LEU A 108 1.05 -3.54 -7.48
N SER A 109 0.11 -3.53 -8.42
CA SER A 109 -1.33 -3.56 -8.08
C SER A 109 -1.82 -5.00 -7.97
N THR A 110 -2.52 -5.31 -6.89
CA THR A 110 -3.14 -6.63 -6.67
C THR A 110 -4.33 -6.88 -7.61
N ASP A 111 -4.92 -5.83 -8.18
CA ASP A 111 -5.94 -5.92 -9.23
C ASP A 111 -5.40 -6.65 -10.47
N ASN A 112 -4.08 -6.66 -10.71
CA ASN A 112 -3.50 -7.44 -11.80
C ASN A 112 -3.64 -8.95 -11.62
N TYR A 113 -3.89 -9.41 -10.40
CA TYR A 113 -3.98 -10.82 -10.03
C TYR A 113 -5.43 -11.32 -9.96
N PHE A 114 -6.41 -10.58 -10.48
CA PHE A 114 -7.74 -11.17 -10.69
C PHE A 114 -7.66 -12.41 -11.60
N ASN A 115 -8.51 -13.39 -11.31
CA ASN A 115 -8.69 -14.57 -12.16
C ASN A 115 -9.26 -14.18 -13.52
N ASP A 116 -8.93 -14.96 -14.55
CA ASP A 116 -9.61 -14.81 -15.84
C ASP A 116 -11.07 -15.26 -15.70
N ILE A 117 -11.99 -14.33 -15.92
CA ILE A 117 -13.44 -14.58 -15.88
C ILE A 117 -14.09 -14.29 -17.24
N SER A 118 -13.32 -14.25 -18.31
CA SER A 118 -13.81 -13.91 -19.65
C SER A 118 -14.89 -14.86 -20.15
N ALA A 119 -14.83 -16.14 -19.78
CA ALA A 119 -15.88 -17.12 -20.07
C ALA A 119 -17.19 -16.79 -19.35
N LEU A 120 -17.13 -16.30 -18.10
CA LEU A 120 -18.31 -15.86 -17.35
C LEU A 120 -18.88 -14.59 -17.97
N ILE A 121 -18.04 -13.61 -18.33
CA ILE A 121 -18.50 -12.41 -19.02
C ILE A 121 -19.20 -12.74 -20.34
N LYS A 122 -18.66 -13.68 -21.15
CA LYS A 122 -19.33 -14.14 -22.37
C LYS A 122 -20.69 -14.79 -22.10
N LYS A 123 -20.84 -15.52 -20.98
CA LYS A 123 -22.08 -16.19 -20.59
C LYS A 123 -23.15 -15.22 -20.10
N TYR A 124 -22.78 -14.24 -19.26
CA TYR A 124 -23.71 -13.31 -18.62
C TYR A 124 -23.85 -11.97 -19.37
N GLY A 125 -23.00 -11.72 -20.36
CA GLY A 125 -23.05 -10.55 -21.25
C GLY A 125 -22.29 -9.33 -20.73
N SER A 126 -22.22 -9.13 -19.42
CA SER A 126 -21.52 -7.99 -18.80
C SER A 126 -21.09 -8.29 -17.36
N PHE A 127 -20.23 -7.42 -16.82
CA PHE A 127 -19.87 -7.44 -15.39
C PHE A 127 -21.07 -7.18 -14.49
N ASP A 128 -21.91 -6.20 -14.83
CA ASP A 128 -23.09 -5.86 -14.05
C ASP A 128 -24.04 -7.05 -13.99
N ASN A 129 -24.30 -7.73 -15.12
CA ASN A 129 -25.14 -8.93 -15.14
C ASN A 129 -24.52 -10.08 -14.35
N LEU A 130 -23.19 -10.27 -14.45
CA LEU A 130 -22.48 -11.32 -13.71
C LEU A 130 -22.61 -11.09 -12.18
N ARG A 131 -22.41 -9.84 -11.72
CA ARG A 131 -22.62 -9.42 -10.33
C ARG A 131 -24.06 -9.64 -9.90
N ASP A 132 -25.03 -9.22 -10.71
CA ASP A 132 -26.47 -9.35 -10.40
C ASP A 132 -26.92 -10.82 -10.34
N ASN A 133 -26.15 -11.73 -10.95
CA ASN A 133 -26.32 -13.19 -10.82
C ASN A 133 -25.56 -13.80 -9.62
N GLY A 134 -25.04 -12.96 -8.71
CA GLY A 134 -24.45 -13.39 -7.44
C GLY A 134 -22.98 -13.78 -7.50
N TYR A 135 -22.26 -13.44 -8.57
CA TYR A 135 -20.82 -13.67 -8.62
C TYR A 135 -20.07 -12.60 -7.80
N ASP A 136 -19.28 -13.06 -6.84
CA ASP A 136 -18.49 -12.21 -5.94
C ASP A 136 -17.12 -11.90 -6.58
N VAL A 137 -17.06 -10.81 -7.35
CA VAL A 137 -15.86 -10.43 -8.12
C VAL A 137 -14.66 -10.08 -7.25
N ASP A 138 -14.87 -9.70 -5.99
CA ASP A 138 -13.82 -9.22 -5.09
C ASP A 138 -13.57 -10.17 -3.91
N SER A 139 -14.14 -11.38 -3.92
CA SER A 139 -13.79 -12.40 -2.93
C SER A 139 -12.31 -12.78 -3.05
N PRO A 140 -11.64 -13.24 -1.97
CA PRO A 140 -10.29 -13.78 -2.04
C PRO A 140 -10.11 -14.87 -3.11
N LYS A 141 -11.15 -15.67 -3.37
CA LYS A 141 -11.16 -16.71 -4.41
C LYS A 141 -11.16 -16.17 -5.83
N SER A 142 -11.47 -14.89 -6.02
CA SER A 142 -11.45 -14.21 -7.32
C SER A 142 -10.05 -13.72 -7.70
N PHE A 143 -9.07 -13.88 -6.81
CA PHE A 143 -7.67 -13.53 -7.02
C PHE A 143 -6.76 -14.77 -7.10
N GLN A 144 -5.68 -14.66 -7.85
CA GLN A 144 -4.58 -15.61 -7.93
C GLN A 144 -3.62 -15.42 -6.73
N LEU A 145 -4.12 -15.58 -5.50
CA LEU A 145 -3.37 -15.23 -4.28
C LEU A 145 -2.10 -16.06 -4.06
N GLU A 146 -2.12 -17.34 -4.44
CA GLU A 146 -0.91 -18.19 -4.37
C GLU A 146 0.18 -17.70 -5.33
N LEU A 147 -0.20 -17.27 -6.53
CA LEU A 147 0.71 -16.66 -7.49
C LEU A 147 1.26 -15.33 -6.96
N LEU A 148 0.38 -14.47 -6.43
CA LEU A 148 0.76 -13.19 -5.83
C LEU A 148 1.75 -13.42 -4.68
N ARG A 149 1.46 -14.33 -3.73
CA ARG A 149 2.38 -14.66 -2.63
C ARG A 149 3.75 -15.06 -3.14
N ARG A 150 3.80 -15.99 -4.11
CA ARG A 150 5.07 -16.45 -4.70
C ARG A 150 5.85 -15.29 -5.32
N ASP A 151 5.19 -14.48 -6.12
CA ASP A 151 5.82 -13.35 -6.82
C ASP A 151 6.32 -12.29 -5.81
N LEU A 152 5.58 -12.03 -4.72
CA LEU A 152 6.03 -11.15 -3.63
C LEU A 152 7.25 -11.72 -2.89
N GLN A 153 7.30 -13.02 -2.65
CA GLN A 153 8.46 -13.66 -2.04
C GLN A 153 9.70 -13.59 -2.93
N ASP A 154 9.55 -13.84 -4.23
CA ASP A 154 10.64 -13.71 -5.20
C ASP A 154 11.16 -12.26 -5.29
N LEU A 155 10.24 -11.30 -5.32
CA LEU A 155 10.57 -9.87 -5.25
C LEU A 155 11.32 -9.52 -3.96
N ALA A 156 10.92 -10.04 -2.80
CA ALA A 156 11.62 -9.82 -1.53
C ALA A 156 13.06 -10.37 -1.54
N GLU A 157 13.32 -11.44 -2.30
CA GLU A 157 14.62 -12.10 -2.45
C GLU A 157 15.50 -11.49 -3.56
N GLY A 158 15.09 -10.40 -4.19
CA GLY A 158 15.93 -9.76 -5.22
C GLY A 158 15.63 -10.21 -6.65
N LYS A 159 14.58 -11.00 -6.89
CA LYS A 159 14.27 -11.55 -8.22
C LYS A 159 13.16 -10.75 -8.90
N THR A 160 13.41 -10.32 -10.13
CA THR A 160 12.39 -9.75 -11.03
C THR A 160 11.32 -10.79 -11.34
N VAL A 161 10.05 -10.37 -11.35
CA VAL A 161 8.90 -11.22 -11.67
C VAL A 161 8.15 -10.73 -12.90
N TYR A 162 7.36 -11.63 -13.50
CA TYR A 162 6.46 -11.32 -14.61
C TYR A 162 5.03 -11.57 -14.15
N ALA A 163 4.42 -10.53 -13.58
CA ALA A 163 3.07 -10.55 -13.05
C ALA A 163 2.02 -10.67 -14.18
N PRO A 164 0.84 -11.23 -13.89
CA PRO A 164 -0.29 -11.15 -14.81
C PRO A 164 -0.73 -9.70 -15.04
N ARG A 165 -1.54 -9.48 -16.08
CA ARG A 165 -2.26 -8.22 -16.31
C ARG A 165 -3.73 -8.51 -16.48
N TYR A 166 -4.53 -8.06 -15.53
CA TYR A 166 -5.98 -8.03 -15.71
C TYR A 166 -6.39 -6.84 -16.58
N VAL A 167 -7.22 -7.07 -17.60
CA VAL A 167 -7.59 -6.03 -18.57
C VAL A 167 -8.84 -5.28 -18.08
N PRO A 168 -8.74 -3.99 -17.71
CA PRO A 168 -9.85 -3.23 -17.10
C PRO A 168 -10.80 -2.66 -18.17
N ASN A 169 -11.22 -3.48 -19.14
CA ASN A 169 -12.10 -3.09 -20.25
C ASN A 169 -13.46 -3.83 -20.23
N GLY A 170 -13.77 -4.51 -19.12
CA GLY A 170 -15.00 -5.27 -18.98
C GLY A 170 -15.00 -6.64 -19.66
N THR A 171 -13.89 -7.07 -20.28
CA THR A 171 -13.81 -8.42 -20.89
C THR A 171 -13.51 -9.53 -19.90
N GLY A 172 -12.99 -9.20 -18.72
CA GLY A 172 -12.61 -10.19 -17.69
C GLY A 172 -11.35 -10.99 -18.02
N VAL A 173 -10.55 -10.55 -19.00
CA VAL A 173 -9.34 -11.25 -19.44
C VAL A 173 -8.19 -11.00 -18.48
N SER A 174 -7.47 -12.06 -18.11
CA SER A 174 -6.22 -12.02 -17.35
C SER A 174 -5.09 -12.57 -18.20
N ILE A 175 -4.12 -11.73 -18.56
CA ILE A 175 -3.00 -12.11 -19.44
C ILE A 175 -1.82 -12.53 -18.55
N PRO A 176 -1.40 -13.81 -18.55
CA PRO A 176 -0.26 -14.25 -17.73
C PRO A 176 1.05 -13.62 -18.20
N HIS A 177 1.97 -13.37 -17.26
CA HIS A 177 3.33 -12.89 -17.53
C HIS A 177 3.44 -11.60 -18.36
N ALA A 178 2.48 -10.69 -18.22
CA ALA A 178 2.35 -9.51 -19.05
C ALA A 178 3.09 -8.27 -18.50
N LEU A 179 3.36 -8.22 -17.19
CA LEU A 179 3.98 -7.07 -16.54
C LEU A 179 5.31 -7.46 -15.90
N LYS A 180 6.41 -6.88 -16.39
CA LYS A 180 7.71 -7.00 -15.73
C LYS A 180 7.74 -6.11 -14.49
N ILE A 181 8.03 -6.68 -13.34
CA ILE A 181 8.20 -5.96 -12.06
C ILE A 181 9.61 -6.20 -11.56
N ASP A 182 10.39 -5.14 -11.45
CA ASP A 182 11.77 -5.21 -10.99
C ASP A 182 11.83 -5.31 -9.46
N SER A 183 12.86 -6.00 -8.96
CA SER A 183 13.07 -6.18 -7.52
C SER A 183 13.89 -5.01 -6.95
N ASP A 184 13.25 -3.84 -6.91
CA ASP A 184 13.84 -2.65 -6.33
C ASP A 184 14.00 -2.76 -4.82
N LYS A 185 14.75 -1.83 -4.21
CA LYS A 185 14.97 -1.83 -2.76
C LYS A 185 13.66 -1.66 -1.98
N ILE A 186 12.72 -0.90 -2.52
CA ILE A 186 11.38 -0.69 -1.98
C ILE A 186 10.36 -1.16 -3.03
N ILE A 187 9.43 -2.00 -2.61
CA ILE A 187 8.32 -2.44 -3.44
C ILE A 187 7.02 -2.11 -2.72
N VAL A 188 6.18 -1.33 -3.37
CA VAL A 188 4.86 -0.93 -2.87
C VAL A 188 3.80 -1.75 -3.57
N VAL A 189 2.97 -2.43 -2.79
CA VAL A 189 1.89 -3.29 -3.27
C VAL A 189 0.58 -2.69 -2.83
N GLU A 190 -0.30 -2.39 -3.77
CA GLU A 190 -1.59 -1.74 -3.47
C GLU A 190 -2.79 -2.52 -4.00
N GLY A 191 -3.93 -2.29 -3.39
CA GLY A 191 -5.22 -2.81 -3.83
C GLY A 191 -5.99 -3.47 -2.68
N ILE A 192 -7.23 -3.89 -2.95
CA ILE A 192 -8.11 -4.39 -1.89
C ILE A 192 -7.59 -5.71 -1.28
N ALA A 193 -6.91 -6.53 -2.10
CA ALA A 193 -6.37 -7.82 -1.70
C ALA A 193 -5.00 -7.72 -1.02
N ALA A 194 -4.38 -6.53 -1.00
CA ALA A 194 -3.00 -6.34 -0.53
C ALA A 194 -2.78 -6.80 0.93
N LEU A 195 -3.81 -6.80 1.77
CA LEU A 195 -3.74 -7.26 3.15
C LEU A 195 -4.69 -8.44 3.45
N TYR A 196 -5.07 -9.22 2.44
CA TYR A 196 -5.80 -10.47 2.68
C TYR A 196 -4.96 -11.43 3.53
N GLU A 197 -5.65 -12.27 4.30
CA GLU A 197 -5.02 -13.20 5.25
C GLU A 197 -3.99 -14.10 4.56
N ASP A 198 -4.28 -14.50 3.32
CA ASP A 198 -3.40 -15.30 2.47
C ASP A 198 -2.18 -14.56 1.94
N ILE A 199 -1.90 -13.30 2.26
CA ILE A 199 -0.63 -12.67 1.83
C ILE A 199 -0.05 -11.68 2.84
N GLN A 200 -0.85 -11.20 3.79
CA GLN A 200 -0.46 -10.11 4.70
C GLN A 200 0.83 -10.37 5.49
N ASP A 201 1.23 -11.63 5.68
CA ASP A 201 2.42 -12.02 6.44
C ASP A 201 3.74 -11.74 5.71
N VAL A 202 3.70 -11.49 4.39
CA VAL A 202 4.91 -11.24 3.59
C VAL A 202 5.42 -9.79 3.70
N PHE A 203 4.57 -8.87 4.15
CA PHE A 203 4.89 -7.44 4.19
C PHE A 203 5.71 -7.03 5.41
N ASP A 204 6.64 -6.09 5.19
CA ASP A 204 7.43 -5.48 6.25
C ASP A 204 6.71 -4.27 6.86
N VAL A 205 5.88 -3.60 6.07
CA VAL A 205 5.01 -2.48 6.48
C VAL A 205 3.61 -2.69 5.89
N LYS A 206 2.58 -2.62 6.74
CA LYS A 206 1.17 -2.77 6.35
C LYS A 206 0.41 -1.50 6.63
N ILE A 207 -0.18 -0.91 5.60
CA ILE A 207 -0.92 0.34 5.66
C ILE A 207 -2.36 0.07 5.25
N TYR A 208 -3.31 0.50 6.08
CA TYR A 208 -4.72 0.51 5.74
C TYR A 208 -5.20 1.95 5.56
N ILE A 209 -5.75 2.27 4.40
CA ILE A 209 -6.31 3.59 4.10
C ILE A 209 -7.80 3.58 4.44
N GLU A 210 -8.16 4.36 5.46
CA GLU A 210 -9.52 4.53 5.94
C GLU A 210 -10.06 5.89 5.50
N THR A 211 -11.31 5.93 5.05
CA THR A 211 -11.97 7.16 4.60
C THR A 211 -13.46 7.02 4.82
N ASP A 212 -14.11 8.12 5.19
CA ASP A 212 -15.55 8.15 5.40
C ASP A 212 -16.33 7.68 4.17
N ASN A 213 -17.42 6.96 4.43
CA ASN A 213 -18.22 6.32 3.40
C ASN A 213 -18.81 7.33 2.40
N GLU A 214 -19.24 8.51 2.87
CA GLU A 214 -19.77 9.57 2.02
C GLU A 214 -18.72 10.09 1.01
N ILE A 215 -17.48 10.30 1.47
CA ILE A 215 -16.38 10.74 0.63
C ILE A 215 -16.05 9.65 -0.40
N ARG A 216 -15.98 8.39 0.03
CA ARG A 216 -15.74 7.25 -0.86
C ARG A 216 -16.84 7.09 -1.90
N PHE A 217 -18.11 7.24 -1.50
CA PHE A 217 -19.25 7.19 -2.42
C PHE A 217 -19.14 8.27 -3.50
N ASN A 218 -18.89 9.52 -3.11
CA ASN A 218 -18.73 10.62 -4.05
C ASN A 218 -17.56 10.38 -5.02
N ARG A 219 -16.40 9.91 -4.52
CA ARG A 219 -15.24 9.53 -5.34
C ARG A 219 -15.53 8.34 -6.26
N PHE A 220 -16.30 7.37 -5.80
CA PHE A 220 -16.70 6.21 -6.60
C PHE A 220 -17.65 6.63 -7.72
N LEU A 221 -18.73 7.34 -7.38
CA LEU A 221 -19.76 7.75 -8.32
C LEU A 221 -19.18 8.64 -9.42
N LYS A 222 -18.32 9.59 -9.05
CA LYS A 222 -17.60 10.43 -10.02
C LYS A 222 -16.83 9.58 -11.04
N ARG A 223 -16.03 8.60 -10.58
CA ARG A 223 -15.25 7.73 -11.48
C ARG A 223 -16.13 6.80 -12.31
N ALA A 224 -17.20 6.26 -11.72
CA ALA A 224 -18.14 5.41 -12.43
C ALA A 224 -18.77 6.16 -13.62
N GLN A 225 -19.17 7.41 -13.41
CA GLN A 225 -19.81 8.23 -14.45
C GLN A 225 -18.81 8.82 -15.44
N GLU A 226 -17.73 9.46 -14.96
CA GLU A 226 -16.80 10.22 -15.79
C GLU A 226 -15.72 9.38 -16.46
N GLU A 227 -15.20 8.35 -15.79
CA GLU A 227 -14.08 7.55 -16.30
C GLU A 227 -14.55 6.25 -16.98
N ARG A 228 -15.68 5.69 -16.53
CA ARG A 228 -16.15 4.37 -16.98
C ARG A 228 -17.44 4.42 -17.80
N ASN A 229 -18.07 5.60 -17.93
CA ASN A 229 -19.37 5.77 -18.59
C ASN A 229 -20.43 4.79 -18.09
N GLN A 230 -20.38 4.44 -16.79
CA GLN A 230 -21.34 3.53 -16.18
C GLN A 230 -22.66 4.26 -15.93
N ASP A 231 -23.76 3.61 -16.27
CA ASP A 231 -25.10 4.10 -15.94
C ASP A 231 -25.26 4.32 -14.42
N ARG A 232 -26.00 5.37 -14.04
CA ARG A 232 -26.13 5.76 -12.63
C ARG A 232 -26.82 4.68 -11.79
N GLU A 233 -27.84 4.01 -12.33
CA GLU A 233 -28.54 2.94 -11.60
C GLU A 233 -27.58 1.76 -11.34
N ASN A 234 -26.81 1.37 -12.37
CA ASN A 234 -25.80 0.33 -12.21
C ASN A 234 -24.65 0.74 -11.28
N ALA A 235 -24.25 2.01 -11.29
CA ALA A 235 -23.26 2.54 -10.34
C ALA A 235 -23.77 2.42 -8.89
N MET A 236 -25.04 2.70 -8.63
CA MET A 236 -25.62 2.53 -7.29
C MET A 236 -25.63 1.06 -6.84
N LYS A 237 -26.06 0.13 -7.70
CA LYS A 237 -26.02 -1.32 -7.42
C LYS A 237 -24.58 -1.80 -7.16
N HIS A 238 -23.64 -1.31 -7.96
CA HIS A 238 -22.22 -1.62 -7.79
C HIS A 238 -21.71 -1.08 -6.44
N TRP A 239 -22.10 0.12 -6.05
CA TRP A 239 -21.72 0.68 -4.76
C TRP A 239 -22.24 -0.17 -3.58
N GLU A 240 -23.51 -0.58 -3.61
CA GLU A 240 -24.08 -1.47 -2.58
C GLU A 240 -23.32 -2.80 -2.49
N TYR A 241 -22.96 -3.38 -3.63
CA TYR A 241 -22.11 -4.57 -3.67
C TYR A 241 -20.72 -4.31 -3.05
N LEU A 242 -20.08 -3.18 -3.35
CA LEU A 242 -18.77 -2.82 -2.79
C LEU A 242 -18.81 -2.61 -1.27
N LEU A 243 -19.93 -2.15 -0.70
CA LEU A 243 -20.11 -2.07 0.75
C LEU A 243 -20.09 -3.45 1.38
N ASN A 244 -20.87 -4.40 0.83
CA ASN A 244 -20.92 -5.77 1.32
C ASN A 244 -19.55 -6.48 1.23
N VAL A 245 -18.86 -6.31 0.10
CA VAL A 245 -17.48 -6.80 -0.09
C VAL A 245 -16.52 -6.17 0.93
N GLY A 246 -16.64 -4.86 1.13
CA GLY A 246 -15.84 -4.10 2.08
C GLY A 246 -15.95 -4.68 3.48
N GLU A 247 -17.17 -4.83 3.98
CA GLU A 247 -17.44 -5.42 5.30
C GLU A 247 -16.91 -6.85 5.42
N LYS A 248 -17.09 -7.67 4.39
CA LYS A 248 -16.77 -9.10 4.45
C LYS A 248 -15.28 -9.39 4.34
N TYR A 249 -14.55 -8.67 3.49
CA TYR A 249 -13.19 -9.04 3.10
C TYR A 249 -12.14 -7.97 3.34
N VAL A 250 -12.51 -6.68 3.34
CA VAL A 250 -11.51 -5.59 3.35
C VAL A 250 -11.38 -4.96 4.74
N ILE A 251 -12.49 -4.61 5.39
CA ILE A 251 -12.49 -4.05 6.75
C ILE A 251 -11.78 -4.96 7.76
N PRO A 252 -11.94 -6.30 7.75
CA PRO A 252 -11.19 -7.18 8.66
C PRO A 252 -9.68 -7.04 8.55
N CYS A 253 -9.14 -6.70 7.36
CA CYS A 253 -7.71 -6.50 7.14
C CYS A 253 -7.15 -5.33 7.94
N ARG A 254 -7.98 -4.35 8.33
CA ARG A 254 -7.60 -3.21 9.18
C ARG A 254 -6.91 -3.66 10.47
N ASN A 255 -7.35 -4.77 11.06
CA ASN A 255 -6.81 -5.30 12.32
C ASN A 255 -5.36 -5.79 12.20
N SER A 256 -4.91 -6.08 10.98
CA SER A 256 -3.54 -6.52 10.71
C SER A 256 -2.59 -5.36 10.40
N ALA A 257 -3.13 -4.15 10.20
CA ALA A 257 -2.35 -3.03 9.70
C ALA A 257 -1.39 -2.50 10.77
N ASP A 258 -0.20 -2.10 10.34
CA ASP A 258 0.75 -1.40 11.20
C ASP A 258 0.35 0.06 11.36
N PHE A 259 -0.26 0.63 10.32
CA PHE A 259 -0.75 2.00 10.27
C PHE A 259 -2.14 2.05 9.65
N VAL A 260 -3.07 2.75 10.31
CA VAL A 260 -4.31 3.20 9.69
C VAL A 260 -4.17 4.68 9.37
N LEU A 261 -4.22 5.02 8.09
CA LEU A 261 -4.08 6.40 7.60
C LEU A 261 -5.42 6.93 7.13
N ASP A 262 -5.64 8.23 7.33
CA ASP A 262 -6.77 8.92 6.73
C ASP A 262 -6.53 9.16 5.23
N GLY A 263 -7.36 8.56 4.37
CA GLY A 263 -7.31 8.74 2.92
C GLY A 263 -7.82 10.09 2.41
N ASN A 264 -8.19 11.00 3.31
CA ASN A 264 -8.48 12.41 3.04
C ASN A 264 -7.43 13.37 3.64
N SER A 265 -6.35 12.83 4.22
CA SER A 265 -5.25 13.62 4.76
C SER A 265 -4.53 14.46 3.70
N ASP A 266 -3.86 15.52 4.16
CA ASP A 266 -3.04 16.38 3.31
C ASP A 266 -1.79 15.62 2.84
N LEU A 267 -1.74 15.33 1.55
CA LEU A 267 -0.59 14.67 0.91
C LEU A 267 0.70 15.46 1.14
N LYS A 268 0.67 16.80 1.19
CA LYS A 268 1.87 17.61 1.45
C LYS A 268 2.47 17.33 2.83
N TYR A 269 1.64 17.08 3.83
CA TYR A 269 2.13 16.72 5.15
C TYR A 269 2.68 15.29 5.19
N PHE A 270 2.06 14.37 4.45
CA PHE A 270 2.60 13.02 4.23
C PHE A 270 3.96 13.05 3.52
N ASP A 271 4.12 13.89 2.50
CA ASP A 271 5.40 14.15 1.83
C ASP A 271 6.48 14.52 2.84
N GLN A 272 6.21 15.50 3.71
CA GLN A 272 7.17 15.94 4.72
C GLN A 272 7.55 14.83 5.71
N ILE A 273 6.64 13.88 6.02
CA ILE A 273 6.98 12.72 6.85
C ILE A 273 8.01 11.85 6.13
N LEU A 274 7.82 11.57 4.84
CA LEU A 274 8.75 10.75 4.07
C LEU A 274 10.09 11.46 3.85
N GLU A 275 10.08 12.77 3.60
CA GLU A 275 11.30 13.60 3.54
C GLU A 275 12.06 13.58 4.87
N TYR A 276 11.35 13.67 6.00
CA TYR A 276 11.97 13.55 7.32
C TYR A 276 12.59 12.16 7.52
N ILE A 277 11.90 11.08 7.14
CA ILE A 277 12.43 9.71 7.19
C ILE A 277 13.68 9.58 6.31
N HIS A 278 13.70 10.20 5.13
CA HIS A 278 14.87 10.22 4.28
C HIS A 278 16.03 10.99 4.91
N ALA A 279 15.77 12.16 5.50
CA ALA A 279 16.78 12.96 6.18
C ALA A 279 17.44 12.19 7.33
N ILE A 280 16.65 11.58 8.22
CA ILE A 280 17.19 10.81 9.36
C ILE A 280 17.95 9.53 8.93
N THR A 281 17.73 9.04 7.71
CA THR A 281 18.40 7.81 7.20
C THR A 281 19.60 8.10 6.31
N ASN A 282 19.83 9.37 5.92
CA ASN A 282 20.91 9.74 5.01
C ASN A 282 21.82 10.87 5.54
N ASN A 283 21.39 11.62 6.55
CA ASN A 283 22.15 12.74 7.11
C ASN A 283 23.03 12.31 8.30
N PHE A 284 23.99 11.43 8.04
CA PHE A 284 25.03 11.03 9.01
C PHE A 284 26.34 11.81 8.77
N GLN A 285 27.20 11.88 9.80
CA GLN A 285 28.59 12.37 9.68
C GLN A 285 29.47 11.37 8.93
#